data_AF-A0A1I3J4S3-F1
#
_entry.id   AF-A0A1I3J4S3-F1
#
_cell.length_a   1.000
_cell.length_b   1.000
_cell.length_c   1.000
_cell.angle_alpha   90.00
_cell.angle_beta   90.00
_cell.angle_gamma   90.00
#
_symmetry.space_group_name_H-M   'P 1'
#
loop_
_entity.id
_entity.type
_entity.pdbx_description
1 polymer ?
#
loop_
_entity_poly.entity_id
_entity_poly.type
_entity_poly.pdbx_seq_one_letter_code
_entity_poly.pdbx_strand_id
1 'polypeptide(L)'
;MWSWKKNPRPDPFEPQPRREDTHGARYWPDTLFVDMSAYPEEVQAFDGSARDLVETGDLGIFVAIAARMHEQTHWVQTIGSTFGRFLARNRVLTGDLASAILTTATPRELDLLRAARRSGVAPAERSRQGQLKHSLGYSTTLQSLFDHWWASVALEHFLVDGGQDLLGPIPPAFLVGLGLRYAACGDDLASVFNAPDDGFMPATRAMGPTGELILDRSRDGLTVRHIEEGAAMVVQHLFTARQKNRLPQARYTAFASQALAWTLTRFLDQRHSLYTEAVTQFLRAGVQGDDQRALELFLLVCDLALNPAIPDDGGGLGADWDDFHPVRRFQRLVAVLDGYMPGQAAADGAPSADWWTTERARLIAMTGMSDGAGSGVFSQGGTEAFNPLGEPGRFQRRFLGEAAARLDALRRVYPAAGASPLHAADPDEVGFMAMLDAGEGPGYDPPLLIKTGGSGEPSSISEALFARATLAGASRRALHSWIARPGPLVFLGLPSDEPGQRARDPATQRLAEAFGVEV
;
A
#
# COMPACT_ATOMS: atom_id res chain seq x y z
N MET A 1 -20.89 -11.72 31.68
CA MET A 1 -21.15 -12.23 30.32
C MET A 1 -20.76 -11.14 29.34
N TRP A 2 -19.47 -11.05 28.99
CA TRP A 2 -18.96 -10.04 28.05
C TRP A 2 -19.16 -10.59 26.63
N SER A 3 -20.16 -10.06 25.94
CA SER A 3 -20.35 -10.35 24.53
C SER A 3 -19.19 -9.69 23.77
N TRP A 4 -18.26 -10.50 23.27
CA TRP A 4 -17.41 -10.12 22.16
C TRP A 4 -18.34 -9.79 20.99
N LYS A 5 -18.75 -8.53 20.87
CA LYS A 5 -19.35 -8.05 19.63
C LYS A 5 -18.28 -8.28 18.58
N LYS A 6 -18.49 -9.27 17.71
CA LYS A 6 -17.72 -9.44 16.48
C LYS A 6 -17.61 -8.04 15.88
N ASN A 7 -16.40 -7.50 15.80
CA ASN A 7 -16.18 -6.26 15.05
C ASN A 7 -16.83 -6.47 13.67
N PRO A 8 -17.75 -5.59 13.24
CA PRO A 8 -18.32 -5.71 11.92
C PRO A 8 -17.15 -5.75 10.93
N ARG A 9 -17.19 -6.70 9.99
CA ARG A 9 -16.17 -6.77 8.93
C ARG A 9 -16.14 -5.39 8.24
N PRO A 10 -14.96 -4.79 8.06
CA PRO A 10 -14.86 -3.51 7.37
C PRO A 10 -15.50 -3.63 6.01
N ASP A 11 -16.22 -2.57 5.63
CA ASP A 11 -16.90 -2.49 4.37
C ASP A 11 -15.86 -2.51 3.24
N PRO A 12 -15.92 -3.47 2.29
CA PRO A 12 -14.87 -3.62 1.30
C PRO A 12 -14.76 -2.44 0.34
N PHE A 13 -15.83 -1.66 0.19
CA PHE A 13 -15.81 -0.46 -0.63
C PHE A 13 -15.46 0.77 0.18
N GLU A 14 -15.11 0.66 1.45
CA GLU A 14 -14.59 1.80 2.19
C GLU A 14 -13.07 1.69 2.24
N PRO A 15 -12.33 2.69 1.75
CA PRO A 15 -10.89 2.69 1.91
C PRO A 15 -10.54 2.61 3.39
N GLN A 16 -9.65 1.68 3.74
CA GLN A 16 -9.19 1.45 5.10
C GLN A 16 -7.71 1.81 5.23
N PRO A 17 -7.29 2.42 6.34
CA PRO A 17 -5.87 2.60 6.60
C PRO A 17 -5.19 1.27 6.99
N ARG A 18 -3.88 1.19 6.77
CA ARG A 18 -2.94 0.39 7.57
C ARG A 18 -2.65 1.17 8.85
N ARG A 19 -2.51 0.47 9.97
CA ARG A 19 -2.31 1.11 11.27
C ARG A 19 -1.74 0.14 12.28
N GLU A 20 -0.74 0.61 13.03
CA GLU A 20 -0.18 -0.08 14.19
C GLU A 20 -1.21 -0.28 15.33
N ASP A 21 -2.16 0.68 15.52
CA ASP A 21 -3.34 0.52 16.38
C ASP A 21 -4.43 1.60 16.13
N THR A 22 -5.48 1.65 16.96
CA THR A 22 -6.56 2.66 16.83
C THR A 22 -6.12 4.09 17.17
N HIS A 23 -4.97 4.29 17.82
CA HIS A 23 -4.53 5.56 18.39
C HIS A 23 -3.20 6.09 17.83
N GLY A 24 -2.48 5.32 17.01
CA GLY A 24 -1.20 5.70 16.41
C GLY A 24 -1.30 6.22 14.97
N ALA A 25 -0.15 6.23 14.31
CA ALA A 25 0.02 6.62 12.91
C ALA A 25 -0.78 5.70 11.98
N ARG A 26 -1.17 6.20 10.81
CA ARG A 26 -1.96 5.40 9.86
C ARG A 26 -1.57 5.68 8.41
N TYR A 27 -1.11 4.66 7.69
CA TYR A 27 -0.93 4.76 6.25
C TYR A 27 -2.25 4.54 5.51
N TRP A 28 -2.63 5.46 4.63
CA TRP A 28 -3.82 5.39 3.77
C TRP A 28 -3.43 4.95 2.36
N PRO A 29 -3.64 3.67 1.98
CA PRO A 29 -3.04 3.12 0.77
C PRO A 29 -3.60 3.64 -0.56
N ASP A 30 -4.76 4.27 -0.53
CA ASP A 30 -5.46 4.81 -1.70
C ASP A 30 -5.15 6.28 -1.97
N THR A 31 -4.83 7.04 -0.92
CA THR A 31 -4.36 8.43 -1.01
C THR A 31 -2.83 8.53 -0.94
N LEU A 32 -2.16 7.47 -0.45
CA LEU A 32 -0.72 7.34 -0.24
C LEU A 32 -0.16 8.22 0.90
N PHE A 33 -1.02 8.76 1.76
CA PHE A 33 -0.62 9.61 2.88
C PHE A 33 -0.39 8.81 4.15
N VAL A 34 0.51 9.29 5.01
CA VAL A 34 0.63 8.82 6.40
C VAL A 34 0.01 9.85 7.33
N ASP A 35 -0.99 9.41 8.08
CA ASP A 35 -1.74 10.17 9.07
C ASP A 35 -1.05 10.15 10.42
N MET A 36 -0.47 11.29 10.81
CA MET A 36 0.16 11.50 12.12
C MET A 36 -0.70 12.35 13.06
N SER A 37 -1.95 12.68 12.68
CA SER A 37 -2.82 13.63 13.39
C SER A 37 -3.16 13.21 14.84
N ALA A 38 -2.92 11.95 15.20
CA ALA A 38 -3.11 11.45 16.56
C ALA A 38 -1.97 11.82 17.53
N TYR A 39 -0.83 12.30 17.03
CA TYR A 39 0.32 12.70 17.85
C TYR A 39 0.32 14.22 18.15
N PRO A 40 1.10 14.70 19.13
CA PRO A 40 1.28 16.14 19.38
C PRO A 40 1.90 16.90 18.19
N GLU A 41 1.67 18.21 18.09
CA GLU A 41 2.16 19.04 16.97
C GLU A 41 3.70 19.04 16.88
N GLU A 42 4.39 19.08 18.03
CA GLU A 42 5.86 19.08 18.09
C GLU A 42 6.46 17.83 17.43
N VAL A 43 5.75 16.71 17.57
CA VAL A 43 6.12 15.41 17.00
C VAL A 43 5.87 15.36 15.50
N GLN A 44 4.75 15.95 15.06
CA GLN A 44 4.40 16.01 13.64
C GLN A 44 5.29 17.00 12.87
N ALA A 45 5.75 18.05 13.55
CA ALA A 45 6.67 19.03 13.04
C ALA A 45 8.13 18.54 13.02
N PHE A 46 8.44 17.40 13.67
CA PHE A 46 9.80 16.87 13.71
C PHE A 46 10.26 16.40 12.31
N ASP A 47 11.05 17.26 11.70
CA ASP A 47 11.77 17.08 10.43
C ASP A 47 13.25 16.71 10.65
N GLY A 48 13.73 16.85 11.90
CA GLY A 48 15.12 16.75 12.31
C GLY A 48 15.78 15.40 12.08
N SER A 49 17.11 15.47 12.01
CA SER A 49 17.99 14.33 11.82
C SER A 49 17.93 13.36 13.02
N ALA A 50 18.34 12.10 12.82
CA ALA A 50 18.48 11.16 13.94
C ALA A 50 19.41 11.69 15.05
N ARG A 51 20.31 12.62 14.71
CA ARG A 51 21.17 13.32 15.65
C ARG A 51 20.39 14.27 16.56
N ASP A 52 19.46 15.06 16.03
CA ASP A 52 18.61 15.95 16.84
C ASP A 52 17.72 15.16 17.80
N LEU A 53 17.21 14.00 17.35
CA LEU A 53 16.49 13.06 18.22
C LEU A 53 17.36 12.58 19.39
N VAL A 54 18.63 12.26 19.10
CA VAL A 54 19.60 11.82 20.11
C VAL A 54 19.97 12.97 21.05
N GLU A 55 20.16 14.18 20.55
CA GLU A 55 20.54 15.35 21.35
C GLU A 55 19.39 15.84 22.25
N THR A 56 18.17 15.88 21.73
CA THR A 56 16.97 16.29 22.49
C THR A 56 16.52 15.23 23.50
N GLY A 57 16.65 13.94 23.15
CA GLY A 57 16.25 12.83 24.01
C GLY A 57 14.77 12.84 24.38
N ASP A 58 13.92 13.47 23.56
CA ASP A 58 12.48 13.51 23.79
C ASP A 58 11.84 12.16 23.46
N LEU A 59 11.27 11.54 24.49
CA LEU A 59 10.67 10.21 24.41
C LEU A 59 9.37 10.18 23.59
N GLY A 60 8.59 11.28 23.59
CA GLY A 60 7.39 11.39 22.78
C GLY A 60 7.73 11.44 21.29
N ILE A 61 8.77 12.19 20.95
CA ILE A 61 9.32 12.25 19.59
C ILE A 61 9.86 10.87 19.17
N PHE A 62 10.59 10.18 20.05
CA PHE A 62 11.13 8.85 19.77
C PHE A 62 10.07 7.81 19.40
N VAL A 63 9.00 7.69 20.20
CA VAL A 63 7.91 6.72 19.96
C VAL A 63 7.20 7.01 18.64
N ALA A 64 6.96 8.29 18.36
CA ALA A 64 6.27 8.68 17.16
C ALA A 64 7.11 8.54 15.89
N ILE A 65 8.44 8.73 15.96
CA ILE A 65 9.33 8.39 14.86
C ILE A 65 9.30 6.89 14.59
N ALA A 66 9.29 6.05 15.63
CA ALA A 66 9.18 4.60 15.46
C ALA A 66 7.85 4.21 14.77
N ALA A 67 6.72 4.78 15.18
CA ALA A 67 5.43 4.57 14.53
C ALA A 67 5.40 5.13 13.09
N ARG A 68 6.04 6.28 12.85
CA ARG A 68 6.23 6.82 11.50
C ARG A 68 7.04 5.86 10.62
N MET A 69 8.11 5.25 11.13
CA MET A 69 8.91 4.25 10.39
C MET A 69 8.09 3.02 10.00
N HIS A 70 7.19 2.57 10.87
CA HIS A 70 6.25 1.50 10.56
C HIS A 70 5.40 1.86 9.33
N GLU A 71 4.69 2.98 9.39
CA GLU A 71 3.77 3.39 8.31
C GLU A 71 4.52 3.78 7.02
N GLN A 72 5.73 4.33 7.14
CA GLN A 72 6.62 4.55 5.99
C GLN A 72 7.00 3.24 5.29
N THR A 73 7.18 2.15 6.04
CA THR A 73 7.47 0.85 5.46
C THR A 73 6.32 0.39 4.56
N HIS A 74 5.06 0.61 4.95
CA HIS A 74 3.92 0.28 4.07
C HIS A 74 3.86 1.10 2.80
N TRP A 75 4.25 2.37 2.87
CA TRP A 75 4.36 3.21 1.68
C TRP A 75 5.47 2.72 0.74
N VAL A 76 6.65 2.39 1.28
CA VAL A 76 7.76 1.81 0.51
C VAL A 76 7.37 0.46 -0.09
N GLN A 77 6.71 -0.42 0.66
CA GLN A 77 6.18 -1.68 0.14
C GLN A 77 5.20 -1.46 -1.01
N THR A 78 4.36 -0.42 -0.92
CA THR A 78 3.36 -0.10 -1.96
C THR A 78 4.01 0.38 -3.26
N ILE A 79 5.09 1.15 -3.22
CA ILE A 79 5.67 1.77 -4.43
C ILE A 79 6.93 1.02 -4.91
N GLY A 80 7.69 0.43 -3.99
CA GLY A 80 8.94 -0.26 -4.23
C GLY A 80 8.79 -1.74 -4.59
N SER A 81 7.58 -2.29 -4.52
CA SER A 81 7.32 -3.67 -4.94
C SER A 81 6.39 -3.74 -6.14
N THR A 82 6.61 -4.72 -7.01
CA THR A 82 5.78 -4.91 -8.22
C THR A 82 4.34 -5.25 -7.87
N PHE A 83 4.10 -6.05 -6.81
CA PHE A 83 2.74 -6.31 -6.33
C PHE A 83 2.09 -5.07 -5.70
N GLY A 84 2.83 -4.30 -4.90
CA GLY A 84 2.36 -3.05 -4.32
C GLY A 84 1.94 -2.05 -5.40
N ARG A 85 2.75 -1.89 -6.44
CA ARG A 85 2.46 -1.00 -7.57
C ARG A 85 1.23 -1.45 -8.36
N PHE A 86 1.07 -2.76 -8.57
CA PHE A 86 -0.14 -3.33 -9.16
C PHE A 86 -1.38 -2.95 -8.34
N LEU A 87 -1.35 -3.12 -7.01
CA LEU A 87 -2.47 -2.73 -6.14
C LEU A 87 -2.69 -1.21 -6.12
N ALA A 88 -1.64 -0.39 -6.09
CA ALA A 88 -1.75 1.07 -6.13
C ALA A 88 -2.41 1.52 -7.44
N ARG A 89 -2.01 0.96 -8.58
CA ARG A 89 -2.64 1.21 -9.89
C ARG A 89 -4.10 0.75 -9.92
N ASN A 90 -4.42 -0.41 -9.35
CA ASN A 90 -5.80 -0.88 -9.20
C ASN A 90 -6.64 0.08 -8.33
N ARG A 91 -6.08 0.61 -7.23
CA ARG A 91 -6.75 1.65 -6.44
C ARG A 91 -7.00 2.90 -7.26
N VAL A 92 -6.03 3.36 -8.07
CA VAL A 92 -6.24 4.50 -8.98
C VAL A 92 -7.37 4.24 -9.97
N LEU A 93 -7.34 3.08 -10.61
CA LEU A 93 -8.37 2.60 -11.53
C LEU A 93 -9.78 2.62 -10.90
N THR A 94 -9.94 2.17 -9.66
CA THR A 94 -11.24 2.22 -8.96
C THR A 94 -11.84 3.64 -8.94
N GLY A 95 -11.01 4.68 -8.79
CA GLY A 95 -11.51 6.06 -8.84
C GLY A 95 -11.82 6.55 -10.25
N ASP A 96 -11.07 6.07 -11.24
CA ASP A 96 -11.32 6.43 -12.64
C ASP A 96 -12.60 5.77 -13.17
N LEU A 97 -12.85 4.51 -12.81
CA LEU A 97 -14.11 3.83 -13.11
C LEU A 97 -15.29 4.52 -12.41
N ALA A 98 -15.12 4.93 -11.15
CA ALA A 98 -16.10 5.77 -10.47
C ALA A 98 -16.39 7.07 -11.23
N SER A 99 -15.36 7.70 -11.83
CA SER A 99 -15.53 8.93 -12.59
C SER A 99 -16.24 8.65 -13.90
N ALA A 100 -15.86 7.56 -14.57
CA ALA A 100 -16.45 7.10 -15.82
C ALA A 100 -17.94 6.77 -15.66
N ILE A 101 -18.36 6.20 -14.53
CA ILE A 101 -19.78 5.97 -14.20
C ILE A 101 -20.56 7.29 -14.31
N LEU A 102 -20.07 8.37 -13.70
CA LEU A 102 -20.78 9.66 -13.69
C LEU A 102 -20.71 10.41 -15.02
N THR A 103 -19.61 10.31 -15.76
CA THR A 103 -19.46 10.99 -17.06
C THR A 103 -20.16 10.28 -18.20
N THR A 104 -20.32 8.95 -18.11
CA THR A 104 -20.93 8.13 -19.17
C THR A 104 -22.44 7.97 -18.97
N ALA A 105 -22.93 8.12 -17.73
CA ALA A 105 -24.35 8.09 -17.44
C ALA A 105 -25.12 9.13 -18.26
N THR A 106 -26.19 8.69 -18.91
CA THR A 106 -27.16 9.60 -19.53
C THR A 106 -27.81 10.51 -18.48
N PRO A 107 -28.37 11.66 -18.87
CA PRO A 107 -29.06 12.55 -17.92
C PRO A 107 -30.09 11.83 -17.04
N ARG A 108 -30.83 10.89 -17.63
CA ARG A 108 -31.81 10.06 -16.91
C ARG A 108 -31.15 9.15 -15.87
N GLU A 109 -30.06 8.47 -16.21
CA GLU A 109 -29.35 7.58 -15.28
C GLU A 109 -28.72 8.38 -14.14
N LEU A 110 -28.18 9.56 -14.44
CA LEU A 110 -27.60 10.45 -13.45
C LEU A 110 -28.65 10.95 -12.45
N ASP A 111 -29.87 11.26 -12.92
CA ASP A 111 -31.00 11.59 -12.05
C ASP A 111 -31.42 10.41 -11.15
N LEU A 112 -31.36 9.17 -11.64
CA LEU A 112 -31.61 7.98 -10.83
C LEU A 112 -30.56 7.79 -9.73
N LEU A 113 -29.28 7.96 -10.06
CA LEU A 113 -28.18 7.89 -9.09
C LEU A 113 -28.35 8.95 -7.98
N ARG A 114 -28.69 10.19 -8.36
CA ARG A 114 -28.98 11.28 -7.42
C ARG A 114 -30.22 11.00 -6.56
N ALA A 115 -31.28 10.46 -7.16
CA ALA A 115 -32.49 10.10 -6.43
C ALA A 115 -32.22 9.03 -5.36
N ALA A 116 -31.48 7.97 -5.70
CA ALA A 116 -31.05 6.95 -4.75
C ALA A 116 -30.30 7.57 -3.55
N ARG A 117 -29.35 8.48 -3.84
CA ARG A 117 -28.58 9.18 -2.81
C ARG A 117 -29.44 10.01 -1.87
N ARG A 118 -30.39 10.77 -2.42
CA ARG A 118 -31.36 11.58 -1.64
C ARG A 118 -32.27 10.72 -0.77
N SER A 119 -32.56 9.49 -1.21
CA SER A 119 -33.30 8.50 -0.42
C SER A 119 -32.44 7.76 0.61
N GLY A 120 -31.18 8.13 0.80
CA GLY A 120 -30.28 7.49 1.76
C GLY A 120 -29.76 6.13 1.31
N VAL A 121 -29.76 5.86 0.00
CA VAL A 121 -29.22 4.64 -0.61
C VAL A 121 -27.93 4.99 -1.35
N ALA A 122 -26.88 4.19 -1.18
CA ALA A 122 -25.66 4.34 -1.95
C ALA A 122 -25.91 4.01 -3.44
N PRO A 123 -25.42 4.81 -4.40
CA PRO A 123 -25.56 4.54 -5.83
C PRO A 123 -25.07 3.14 -6.25
N ALA A 124 -24.01 2.64 -5.61
CA ALA A 124 -23.62 1.23 -5.68
C ALA A 124 -24.28 0.42 -4.55
N GLU A 125 -25.40 -0.23 -4.83
CA GLU A 125 -26.08 -1.10 -3.85
C GLU A 125 -25.34 -2.42 -3.65
N ARG A 126 -25.45 -2.99 -2.45
CA ARG A 126 -24.74 -4.21 -2.06
C ARG A 126 -25.65 -5.30 -1.55
N SER A 127 -25.23 -6.55 -1.77
CA SER A 127 -25.77 -7.71 -1.07
C SER A 127 -25.30 -7.75 0.38
N ARG A 128 -25.91 -8.64 1.19
CA ARG A 128 -25.45 -8.89 2.57
C ARG A 128 -24.01 -9.42 2.62
N GLN A 129 -23.54 -10.00 1.52
CA GLN A 129 -22.20 -10.52 1.32
C GLN A 129 -21.22 -9.46 0.80
N GLY A 130 -21.67 -8.22 0.53
CA GLY A 130 -20.83 -7.16 -0.03
C GLY A 130 -20.64 -7.23 -1.55
N GLN A 131 -21.44 -8.02 -2.27
CA GLN A 131 -21.41 -8.07 -3.74
C GLN A 131 -22.24 -6.92 -4.31
N LEU A 132 -21.85 -6.38 -5.46
CA LEU A 132 -22.64 -5.36 -6.17
C LEU A 132 -24.01 -5.94 -6.56
N LYS A 133 -25.05 -5.12 -6.41
CA LYS A 133 -26.39 -5.39 -6.90
C LYS A 133 -26.83 -4.31 -7.88
N HIS A 134 -27.32 -4.75 -9.03
CA HIS A 134 -28.01 -3.90 -9.99
C HIS A 134 -29.50 -3.85 -9.64
N SER A 135 -29.89 -2.95 -8.75
CA SER A 135 -31.31 -2.71 -8.41
C SER A 135 -31.97 -1.69 -9.32
N LEU A 136 -31.17 -0.88 -10.01
CA LEU A 136 -31.60 0.18 -10.92
C LEU A 136 -31.42 -0.27 -12.37
N GLY A 137 -32.42 -0.01 -13.20
CA GLY A 137 -32.41 -0.34 -14.63
C GLY A 137 -31.50 0.59 -15.42
N TYR A 138 -30.18 0.40 -15.30
CA TYR A 138 -29.16 1.12 -16.05
C TYR A 138 -28.98 0.55 -17.46
N SER A 139 -28.39 1.33 -18.36
CA SER A 139 -27.87 0.84 -19.65
C SER A 139 -26.79 -0.23 -19.44
N THR A 140 -26.57 -1.06 -20.44
CA THR A 140 -25.54 -2.11 -20.43
C THR A 140 -24.13 -1.53 -20.20
N THR A 141 -23.81 -0.39 -20.80
CA THR A 141 -22.53 0.31 -20.59
C THR A 141 -22.35 0.73 -19.13
N LEU A 142 -23.38 1.30 -18.51
CA LEU A 142 -23.29 1.75 -17.12
C LEU A 142 -23.24 0.56 -16.14
N GLN A 143 -23.97 -0.53 -16.43
CA GLN A 143 -23.84 -1.80 -15.68
C GLN A 143 -22.42 -2.36 -15.76
N SER A 144 -21.84 -2.43 -16.96
CA SER A 144 -20.46 -2.86 -17.18
C SER A 144 -19.45 -2.02 -16.37
N LEU A 145 -19.62 -0.70 -16.37
CA LEU A 145 -18.78 0.20 -15.56
C LEU A 145 -18.89 -0.08 -14.05
N PHE A 146 -20.09 -0.30 -13.53
CA PHE A 146 -20.29 -0.70 -12.14
C PHE A 146 -19.67 -2.07 -11.83
N ASP A 147 -19.83 -3.05 -12.72
CA ASP A 147 -19.24 -4.39 -12.58
C ASP A 147 -17.71 -4.34 -12.56
N HIS A 148 -17.11 -3.53 -13.43
CA HIS A 148 -15.67 -3.34 -13.49
C HIS A 148 -15.16 -2.57 -12.24
N TRP A 149 -15.89 -1.55 -11.80
CA TRP A 149 -15.59 -0.83 -10.55
C TRP A 149 -15.67 -1.75 -9.33
N TRP A 150 -16.68 -2.61 -9.28
CA TRP A 150 -16.80 -3.62 -8.24
C TRP A 150 -15.66 -4.64 -8.30
N ALA A 151 -15.31 -5.11 -9.50
CA ALA A 151 -14.25 -6.07 -9.71
C ALA A 151 -12.89 -5.55 -9.22
N SER A 152 -12.59 -4.25 -9.45
CA SER A 152 -11.37 -3.63 -8.96
C SER A 152 -11.35 -3.53 -7.42
N VAL A 153 -12.49 -3.26 -6.77
CA VAL A 153 -12.60 -3.30 -5.30
C VAL A 153 -12.44 -4.72 -4.77
N ALA A 154 -13.17 -5.69 -5.34
CA ALA A 154 -13.16 -7.08 -4.89
C ALA A 154 -11.78 -7.72 -5.05
N LEU A 155 -11.04 -7.37 -6.11
CA LEU A 155 -9.68 -7.86 -6.37
C LEU A 155 -8.74 -7.55 -5.20
N GLU A 156 -8.76 -6.32 -4.67
CA GLU A 156 -7.90 -5.93 -3.56
C GLU A 156 -8.20 -6.75 -2.30
N HIS A 157 -9.48 -6.86 -1.93
CA HIS A 157 -9.90 -7.66 -0.76
C HIS A 157 -9.56 -9.14 -0.91
N PHE A 158 -9.70 -9.67 -2.12
CA PHE A 158 -9.36 -11.04 -2.39
C PHE A 158 -7.85 -11.28 -2.23
N LEU A 159 -7.01 -10.47 -2.88
CA LEU A 159 -5.56 -10.65 -2.84
C LEU A 159 -4.95 -10.32 -1.47
N VAL A 160 -5.46 -9.30 -0.78
CA VAL A 160 -4.87 -8.78 0.46
C VAL A 160 -5.44 -9.45 1.70
N ASP A 161 -6.76 -9.65 1.73
CA ASP A 161 -7.53 -10.06 2.92
C ASP A 161 -8.08 -11.49 2.83
N GLY A 162 -7.85 -12.20 1.71
CA GLY A 162 -8.41 -13.53 1.49
C GLY A 162 -9.93 -13.53 1.32
N GLY A 163 -10.52 -12.39 0.92
CA GLY A 163 -11.95 -12.15 0.80
C GLY A 163 -12.64 -12.88 -0.38
N GLN A 164 -12.43 -14.18 -0.56
CA GLN A 164 -13.02 -14.94 -1.68
C GLN A 164 -14.55 -14.85 -1.74
N ASP A 165 -15.22 -14.70 -0.60
CA ASP A 165 -16.68 -14.62 -0.54
C ASP A 165 -17.21 -13.41 -1.34
N LEU A 166 -16.40 -12.35 -1.47
CA LEU A 166 -16.72 -11.18 -2.29
C LEU A 166 -16.69 -11.50 -3.78
N LEU A 167 -15.95 -12.50 -4.25
CA LEU A 167 -15.84 -12.76 -5.69
C LEU A 167 -17.11 -13.38 -6.31
N GLY A 168 -17.94 -14.02 -5.48
CA GLY A 168 -19.10 -14.75 -5.98
C GLY A 168 -18.72 -15.81 -7.02
N PRO A 169 -19.35 -15.84 -8.20
CA PRO A 169 -19.04 -16.81 -9.25
C PRO A 169 -17.83 -16.43 -10.12
N ILE A 170 -17.25 -15.24 -9.96
CA ILE A 170 -16.24 -14.72 -10.88
C ILE A 170 -14.88 -15.38 -10.59
N PRO A 171 -14.22 -15.97 -11.61
CA PRO A 171 -12.92 -16.61 -11.41
C PRO A 171 -11.86 -15.60 -10.94
N PRO A 172 -11.06 -15.91 -9.90
CA PRO A 172 -10.01 -15.00 -9.41
C PRO A 172 -8.99 -14.59 -10.49
N ALA A 173 -8.67 -15.51 -11.41
CA ALA A 173 -7.74 -15.25 -12.51
C ALA A 173 -8.29 -14.20 -13.48
N PHE A 174 -9.60 -14.15 -13.67
CA PHE A 174 -10.24 -13.10 -14.46
C PHE A 174 -10.08 -11.72 -13.80
N LEU A 175 -10.21 -11.62 -12.47
CA LEU A 175 -10.05 -10.33 -11.77
C LEU A 175 -8.63 -9.79 -11.88
N VAL A 176 -7.62 -10.64 -11.67
CA VAL A 176 -6.21 -10.25 -11.87
C VAL A 176 -5.97 -9.84 -13.31
N GLY A 177 -6.45 -10.65 -14.27
CA GLY A 177 -6.34 -10.35 -15.68
C GLY A 177 -7.02 -9.05 -16.09
N LEU A 178 -8.17 -8.72 -15.47
CA LEU A 178 -8.86 -7.45 -15.68
C LEU A 178 -8.01 -6.28 -15.18
N GLY A 179 -7.41 -6.40 -14.00
CA GLY A 179 -6.47 -5.40 -13.47
C GLY A 179 -5.26 -5.19 -14.38
N LEU A 180 -4.67 -6.28 -14.92
CA LEU A 180 -3.56 -6.21 -15.87
C LEU A 180 -3.97 -5.58 -17.20
N ARG A 181 -5.15 -5.92 -17.72
CA ARG A 181 -5.70 -5.34 -18.96
C ARG A 181 -5.89 -3.83 -18.82
N TYR A 182 -6.40 -3.37 -17.68
CA TYR A 182 -6.50 -1.94 -17.39
C TYR A 182 -5.14 -1.26 -17.22
N ALA A 183 -4.17 -1.93 -16.60
CA ALA A 183 -2.82 -1.40 -16.54
C ALA A 183 -2.21 -1.23 -17.94
N ALA A 184 -2.42 -2.21 -18.83
CA ALA A 184 -1.90 -2.21 -20.20
C ALA A 184 -2.56 -1.14 -21.10
N CYS A 185 -3.87 -0.86 -20.93
CA CYS A 185 -4.56 0.15 -21.75
C CYS A 185 -4.19 1.61 -21.39
N GLY A 186 -3.51 1.82 -20.26
CA GLY A 186 -3.06 3.14 -19.81
C GLY A 186 -4.23 4.10 -19.57
N ASP A 187 -4.33 5.14 -20.40
CA ASP A 187 -5.36 6.17 -20.28
C ASP A 187 -6.62 5.90 -21.12
N ASP A 188 -6.59 4.90 -22.02
CA ASP A 188 -7.76 4.50 -22.81
C ASP A 188 -8.56 3.41 -22.07
N LEU A 189 -9.10 3.78 -20.91
CA LEU A 189 -9.94 2.88 -20.10
C LEU A 189 -11.21 2.43 -20.85
N ALA A 190 -11.68 3.26 -21.80
CA ALA A 190 -12.87 3.01 -22.60
C ALA A 190 -12.73 1.80 -23.51
N SER A 191 -11.52 1.51 -24.00
CA SER A 191 -11.24 0.28 -24.75
C SER A 191 -11.52 -1.01 -23.97
N VAL A 192 -11.49 -0.96 -22.63
CA VAL A 192 -11.67 -2.14 -21.78
C VAL A 192 -13.14 -2.33 -21.38
N PHE A 193 -13.82 -1.29 -20.89
CA PHE A 193 -15.22 -1.44 -20.44
C PHE A 193 -16.25 -1.45 -21.58
N ASN A 194 -15.89 -0.96 -22.78
CA ASN A 194 -16.71 -1.09 -23.99
C ASN A 194 -16.30 -2.29 -24.87
N ALA A 195 -15.36 -3.12 -24.42
CA ALA A 195 -14.98 -4.30 -25.17
C ALA A 195 -16.19 -5.23 -25.38
N PRO A 196 -16.35 -5.86 -26.56
CA PRO A 196 -17.45 -6.79 -26.79
C PRO A 196 -17.42 -7.96 -25.81
N ASP A 197 -18.59 -8.38 -25.29
CA ASP A 197 -18.71 -9.51 -24.36
C ASP A 197 -18.17 -10.82 -24.95
N ASP A 198 -18.32 -11.00 -26.26
CA ASP A 198 -17.88 -12.18 -27.00
C ASP A 198 -16.37 -12.41 -26.82
N GLY A 199 -16.03 -13.42 -26.03
CA GLY A 199 -14.64 -13.79 -25.75
C GLY A 199 -13.92 -12.91 -24.74
N PHE A 200 -14.55 -11.87 -24.18
CA PHE A 200 -13.92 -10.99 -23.19
C PHE A 200 -13.46 -11.75 -21.96
N MET A 201 -14.35 -12.53 -21.34
CA MET A 201 -14.03 -13.29 -20.13
C MET A 201 -12.88 -14.29 -20.34
N PRO A 202 -12.90 -15.18 -21.36
CA PRO A 202 -11.79 -16.09 -21.64
C PRO A 202 -10.47 -15.37 -21.91
N ALA A 203 -10.48 -14.30 -22.73
CA ALA A 203 -9.27 -13.55 -23.08
C ALA A 203 -8.67 -12.84 -21.86
N THR A 204 -9.52 -12.15 -21.08
CA THR A 204 -9.09 -11.48 -19.85
C THR A 204 -8.61 -12.48 -18.80
N ARG A 205 -9.27 -13.64 -18.67
CA ARG A 205 -8.79 -14.71 -17.78
C ARG A 205 -7.42 -15.25 -18.18
N ALA A 206 -7.14 -15.37 -19.48
CA ALA A 206 -5.84 -15.82 -19.98
C ALA A 206 -4.70 -14.82 -19.68
N MET A 207 -5.03 -13.56 -19.36
CA MET A 207 -4.04 -12.59 -18.89
C MET A 207 -3.64 -12.80 -17.42
N GLY A 208 -4.50 -13.43 -16.61
CA GLY A 208 -4.25 -13.66 -15.19
C GLY A 208 -3.42 -14.92 -14.89
N PRO A 209 -3.23 -15.24 -13.59
CA PRO A 209 -2.48 -16.43 -13.18
C PRO A 209 -3.14 -17.73 -13.64
N THR A 210 -2.29 -18.69 -13.99
CA THR A 210 -2.71 -20.04 -14.40
C THR A 210 -2.78 -21.02 -13.22
N GLY A 211 -3.30 -22.23 -13.47
CA GLY A 211 -3.41 -23.29 -12.46
C GLY A 211 -4.62 -23.14 -11.53
N GLU A 212 -4.73 -24.07 -10.58
CA GLU A 212 -5.77 -24.05 -9.56
C GLU A 212 -5.35 -23.18 -8.38
N LEU A 213 -6.23 -22.25 -8.00
CA LEU A 213 -6.08 -21.52 -6.76
C LEU A 213 -6.61 -22.37 -5.59
N ILE A 214 -5.75 -23.21 -5.01
CA ILE A 214 -6.10 -24.00 -3.84
C ILE A 214 -5.89 -23.16 -2.57
N LEU A 215 -6.75 -22.17 -2.31
CA LEU A 215 -6.64 -21.40 -1.06
C LEU A 215 -6.86 -22.33 0.14
N ASP A 216 -5.76 -22.75 0.76
CA ASP A 216 -5.77 -23.68 1.87
C ASP A 216 -6.24 -22.93 3.11
N ARG A 217 -7.56 -22.74 3.21
CA ARG A 217 -8.23 -22.09 4.35
C ARG A 217 -7.97 -22.84 5.68
N SER A 218 -7.32 -24.00 5.63
CA SER A 218 -7.32 -25.01 6.69
C SER A 218 -6.05 -25.10 7.55
N ARG A 219 -4.95 -24.38 7.25
CA ARG A 219 -3.72 -24.52 8.07
C ARG A 219 -3.21 -23.29 8.84
N ASP A 220 -3.14 -22.07 8.29
CA ASP A 220 -2.49 -20.98 9.06
C ASP A 220 -3.06 -19.55 8.94
N GLY A 221 -4.14 -19.29 8.18
CA GLY A 221 -4.80 -17.97 8.16
C GLY A 221 -3.95 -16.78 7.65
N LEU A 222 -2.78 -17.05 7.08
CA LEU A 222 -1.85 -16.04 6.55
C LEU A 222 -2.46 -15.26 5.38
N THR A 223 -2.25 -13.94 5.38
CA THR A 223 -2.69 -13.02 4.33
C THR A 223 -1.55 -12.08 3.95
N VAL A 224 -1.69 -11.29 2.88
CA VAL A 224 -0.66 -10.31 2.50
C VAL A 224 -0.46 -9.27 3.60
N ARG A 225 -1.53 -8.89 4.32
CA ARG A 225 -1.41 -8.01 5.49
C ARG A 225 -0.40 -8.52 6.50
N HIS A 226 -0.39 -9.82 6.77
CA HIS A 226 0.53 -10.39 7.74
C HIS A 226 2.00 -10.25 7.32
N ILE A 227 2.26 -10.33 6.01
CA ILE A 227 3.60 -10.16 5.43
C ILE A 227 4.02 -8.68 5.54
N GLU A 228 3.14 -7.77 5.11
CA GLU A 228 3.39 -6.32 5.15
C GLU A 228 3.62 -5.80 6.58
N GLU A 229 2.72 -6.14 7.51
CA GLU A 229 2.73 -5.73 8.92
C GLU A 229 3.89 -6.38 9.68
N GLY A 230 4.18 -7.66 9.42
CA GLY A 230 5.34 -8.33 10.00
C GLY A 230 6.65 -7.63 9.62
N ALA A 231 6.82 -7.25 8.35
CA ALA A 231 7.99 -6.52 7.89
C ALA A 231 8.07 -5.11 8.49
N ALA A 232 6.97 -4.35 8.52
CA ALA A 232 6.91 -3.02 9.14
C ALA A 232 7.27 -3.07 10.64
N MET A 233 6.77 -4.09 11.36
CA MET A 233 7.10 -4.31 12.76
C MET A 233 8.57 -4.65 12.99
N VAL A 234 9.17 -5.50 12.15
CA VAL A 234 10.59 -5.85 12.27
C VAL A 234 11.47 -4.63 12.01
N VAL A 235 11.12 -3.79 11.04
CA VAL A 235 11.80 -2.50 10.80
C VAL A 235 11.70 -1.61 12.03
N GLN A 236 10.50 -1.41 12.55
CA GLN A 236 10.28 -0.60 13.75
C GLN A 236 11.09 -1.13 14.94
N HIS A 237 11.08 -2.44 15.18
CA HIS A 237 11.83 -3.10 16.26
C HIS A 237 13.33 -2.84 16.16
N LEU A 238 13.91 -3.13 14.99
CA LEU A 238 15.34 -2.96 14.75
C LEU A 238 15.75 -1.48 14.80
N PHE A 239 14.91 -0.55 14.31
CA PHE A 239 15.13 0.89 14.44
C PHE A 239 15.17 1.30 15.91
N THR A 240 14.13 0.95 16.69
CA THR A 240 14.02 1.26 18.12
C THR A 240 15.20 0.68 18.90
N ALA A 241 15.59 -0.57 18.64
CA ALA A 241 16.71 -1.23 19.29
C ALA A 241 18.05 -0.50 19.06
N ARG A 242 18.30 -0.05 17.81
CA ARG A 242 19.52 0.71 17.46
C ARG A 242 19.54 2.09 18.11
N GLN A 243 18.45 2.85 17.99
CA GLN A 243 18.39 4.21 18.49
C GLN A 243 18.41 4.29 20.02
N LYS A 244 17.81 3.32 20.72
CA LYS A 244 17.86 3.21 22.18
C LYS A 244 19.29 3.32 22.74
N ASN A 245 20.25 2.67 22.08
CA ASN A 245 21.64 2.62 22.54
C ASN A 245 22.40 3.94 22.33
N ARG A 246 21.83 4.87 21.56
CA ARG A 246 22.39 6.19 21.28
C ARG A 246 21.80 7.28 22.17
N LEU A 247 20.76 6.99 22.95
CA LEU A 247 20.09 8.00 23.80
C LEU A 247 21.01 8.46 24.96
N PRO A 248 21.08 9.76 25.25
CA PRO A 248 22.13 10.36 26.09
C PRO A 248 21.95 10.12 27.59
N GLN A 249 20.77 9.66 28.04
CA GLN A 249 20.46 9.50 29.48
C GLN A 249 19.92 8.11 29.79
N ALA A 250 20.41 7.50 30.88
CA ALA A 250 20.01 6.17 31.32
C ALA A 250 18.48 5.99 31.52
N ARG A 251 17.79 7.06 31.95
CA ARG A 251 16.31 7.05 32.08
C ARG A 251 15.61 6.84 30.73
N TYR A 252 16.13 7.43 29.66
CA TYR A 252 15.56 7.32 28.32
C TYR A 252 15.85 5.96 27.72
N THR A 253 17.06 5.43 27.93
CA THR A 253 17.41 4.05 27.57
C THR A 253 16.51 3.04 28.29
N ALA A 254 16.21 3.24 29.58
CA ALA A 254 15.31 2.37 30.34
C ALA A 254 13.86 2.43 29.83
N PHE A 255 13.33 3.62 29.53
CA PHE A 255 12.00 3.76 28.94
C PHE A 255 11.93 3.18 27.52
N ALA A 256 12.91 3.45 26.66
CA ALA A 256 12.99 2.86 25.33
C ALA A 256 13.11 1.32 25.40
N SER A 257 13.75 0.78 26.44
CA SER A 257 13.75 -0.67 26.71
C SER A 257 12.35 -1.18 27.05
N GLN A 258 11.57 -0.42 27.82
CA GLN A 258 10.19 -0.76 28.15
C GLN A 258 9.29 -0.63 26.93
N ALA A 259 9.45 0.40 26.11
CA ALA A 259 8.73 0.57 24.85
C ALA A 259 9.04 -0.60 23.88
N LEU A 260 10.32 -0.94 23.70
CA LEU A 260 10.74 -2.11 22.93
C LEU A 260 10.15 -3.41 23.49
N ALA A 261 10.20 -3.59 24.81
CA ALA A 261 9.61 -4.74 25.47
C ALA A 261 8.09 -4.77 25.32
N TRP A 262 7.42 -3.61 25.29
CA TRP A 262 5.98 -3.51 25.06
C TRP A 262 5.63 -3.83 23.61
N THR A 263 6.37 -3.31 22.64
CA THR A 263 6.25 -3.68 21.22
C THR A 263 6.46 -5.18 21.03
N LEU A 264 7.50 -5.75 21.63
CA LEU A 264 7.76 -7.19 21.65
C LEU A 264 6.68 -7.97 22.39
N THR A 265 6.12 -7.43 23.47
CA THR A 265 5.04 -8.08 24.20
C THR A 265 3.78 -8.06 23.36
N ARG A 266 3.36 -6.93 22.76
CA ARG A 266 2.24 -6.88 21.81
C ARG A 266 2.46 -7.84 20.64
N PHE A 267 3.71 -7.93 20.17
CA PHE A 267 4.15 -8.89 19.17
C PHE A 267 4.06 -10.35 19.66
N LEU A 268 4.29 -10.68 20.93
CA LEU A 268 4.23 -12.09 21.38
C LEU A 268 2.89 -12.49 22.05
N ASP A 269 2.10 -11.52 22.50
CA ASP A 269 0.95 -11.70 23.39
C ASP A 269 -0.33 -12.12 22.63
N GLN A 270 -0.37 -11.98 21.30
CA GLN A 270 -1.45 -12.52 20.47
C GLN A 270 -0.95 -13.61 19.53
N ARG A 271 -1.11 -14.86 19.98
CA ARG A 271 -1.08 -16.04 19.10
C ARG A 271 -2.20 -15.83 18.08
N HIS A 272 -1.86 -15.56 16.82
CA HIS A 272 -2.77 -15.18 15.71
C HIS A 272 -3.19 -13.69 15.66
N SER A 273 -2.23 -12.77 15.54
CA SER A 273 -2.49 -11.38 15.13
C SER A 273 -1.89 -11.10 13.74
N LEU A 274 -2.31 -9.98 13.12
CA LEU A 274 -1.73 -9.51 11.85
C LEU A 274 -0.20 -9.41 11.91
N TYR A 275 0.36 -9.13 13.08
CA TYR A 275 1.80 -8.92 13.25
C TYR A 275 2.61 -10.22 13.36
N THR A 276 1.98 -11.32 13.75
CA THR A 276 2.71 -12.49 14.27
C THR A 276 2.72 -13.69 13.36
N GLU A 277 1.71 -13.84 12.50
CA GLU A 277 1.54 -15.07 11.72
C GLU A 277 2.71 -15.30 10.74
N ALA A 278 3.07 -14.27 9.96
CA ALA A 278 4.20 -14.36 9.01
C ALA A 278 5.52 -14.62 9.74
N VAL A 279 5.80 -13.89 10.81
CA VAL A 279 7.05 -14.07 11.56
C VAL A 279 7.09 -15.43 12.25
N THR A 280 5.97 -15.90 12.80
CA THR A 280 5.89 -17.22 13.43
C THR A 280 6.16 -18.33 12.43
N GLN A 281 5.59 -18.25 11.23
CA GLN A 281 5.89 -19.21 10.16
C GLN A 281 7.36 -19.19 9.76
N PHE A 282 7.95 -18.00 9.62
CA PHE A 282 9.38 -17.85 9.35
C PHE A 282 10.25 -18.47 10.45
N LEU A 283 9.98 -18.18 11.73
CA LEU A 283 10.74 -18.70 12.87
C LEU A 283 10.62 -20.23 12.99
N ARG A 284 9.47 -20.81 12.65
CA ARG A 284 9.28 -22.27 12.61
C ARG A 284 10.14 -22.98 11.58
N ALA A 285 10.63 -22.28 10.55
CA ALA A 285 11.53 -22.86 9.58
C ALA A 285 12.94 -23.15 10.13
N GLY A 286 13.25 -22.77 11.38
CA GLY A 286 14.48 -23.22 12.03
C GLY A 286 15.76 -22.62 11.44
N VAL A 287 15.68 -21.38 10.93
CA VAL A 287 16.84 -20.60 10.46
C VAL A 287 17.91 -20.57 11.55
N GLN A 288 19.15 -20.90 11.19
CA GLN A 288 20.29 -20.90 12.10
C GLN A 288 21.10 -19.61 11.93
N GLY A 289 21.60 -19.04 13.03
CA GLY A 289 22.52 -17.90 12.99
C GLY A 289 22.23 -16.83 14.04
N ASP A 290 22.78 -15.65 13.80
CA ASP A 290 22.58 -14.44 14.62
C ASP A 290 21.17 -13.86 14.45
N ASP A 291 20.56 -13.40 15.55
CA ASP A 291 19.19 -12.89 15.59
C ASP A 291 18.98 -11.71 14.64
N GLN A 292 19.96 -10.81 14.53
CA GLN A 292 19.87 -9.68 13.59
C GLN A 292 19.81 -10.17 12.13
N ARG A 293 20.61 -11.17 11.77
CA ARG A 293 20.61 -11.75 10.42
C ARG A 293 19.35 -12.54 10.11
N ALA A 294 18.76 -13.20 11.10
CA ALA A 294 17.45 -13.82 10.93
C ALA A 294 16.36 -12.78 10.62
N LEU A 295 16.40 -11.62 11.27
CA LEU A 295 15.46 -10.52 11.01
C LEU A 295 15.69 -9.86 9.64
N GLU A 296 16.94 -9.65 9.23
CA GLU A 296 17.28 -9.16 7.88
C GLU A 296 16.85 -10.15 6.78
N LEU A 297 17.06 -11.46 7.00
CA LEU A 297 16.58 -12.51 6.11
C LEU A 297 15.05 -12.51 6.01
N PHE A 298 14.34 -12.34 7.13
CA PHE A 298 12.88 -12.21 7.12
C PHE A 298 12.42 -11.05 6.24
N LEU A 299 13.05 -9.88 6.35
CA LEU A 299 12.75 -8.72 5.50
C LEU A 299 12.99 -9.03 4.00
N LEU A 300 14.07 -9.75 3.68
CA LEU A 300 14.35 -10.20 2.31
C LEU A 300 13.29 -11.17 1.78
N VAL A 301 12.82 -12.10 2.62
CA VAL A 301 11.74 -13.03 2.28
C VAL A 301 10.44 -12.27 2.00
N CYS A 302 10.09 -11.29 2.84
CA CYS A 302 8.92 -10.44 2.62
C CYS A 302 9.04 -9.64 1.31
N ASP A 303 10.22 -9.07 1.02
CA ASP A 303 10.45 -8.34 -0.22
C ASP A 303 10.30 -9.26 -1.45
N LEU A 304 10.93 -10.42 -1.46
CA LEU A 304 10.80 -11.40 -2.55
C LEU A 304 9.34 -11.85 -2.74
N ALA A 305 8.59 -12.04 -1.65
CA ALA A 305 7.19 -12.39 -1.69
C ALA A 305 6.33 -11.31 -2.37
N LEU A 306 6.65 -10.03 -2.19
CA LEU A 306 5.93 -8.89 -2.76
C LEU A 306 6.38 -8.51 -4.19
N ASN A 307 7.35 -9.22 -4.77
CA ASN A 307 7.90 -8.92 -6.10
C ASN A 307 7.66 -10.05 -7.12
N PRO A 308 6.41 -10.42 -7.43
CA PRO A 308 6.15 -11.28 -8.58
C PRO A 308 6.58 -10.59 -9.88
N ALA A 309 7.05 -11.35 -10.86
CA ALA A 309 7.28 -10.81 -12.20
C ALA A 309 5.94 -10.50 -12.88
N ILE A 310 5.81 -9.28 -13.41
CA ILE A 310 4.65 -8.86 -14.21
C ILE A 310 5.19 -8.34 -15.54
N PRO A 311 4.64 -8.78 -16.69
CA PRO A 311 5.15 -8.41 -17.99
C PRO A 311 4.84 -6.94 -18.34
N ASP A 312 5.84 -6.25 -18.88
CA ASP A 312 5.77 -4.83 -19.27
C ASP A 312 5.05 -4.61 -20.63
N ASP A 313 4.84 -5.66 -21.41
CA ASP A 313 4.30 -5.60 -22.79
C ASP A 313 2.77 -5.69 -22.87
N GLY A 314 2.09 -5.77 -21.72
CA GLY A 314 0.64 -6.00 -21.65
C GLY A 314 0.21 -7.41 -22.05
N GLY A 315 1.16 -8.33 -22.19
CA GLY A 315 0.92 -9.75 -22.39
C GLY A 315 0.31 -10.42 -21.16
N GLY A 316 -0.05 -11.70 -21.31
CA GLY A 316 -0.51 -12.49 -20.17
C GLY A 316 0.60 -12.70 -19.15
N LEU A 317 0.22 -12.82 -17.88
CA LEU A 317 1.15 -12.88 -16.74
C LEU A 317 2.25 -13.93 -16.90
N GLY A 318 1.96 -15.05 -17.58
CA GLY A 318 2.93 -16.13 -17.80
C GLY A 318 3.32 -16.88 -16.52
N ALA A 319 2.63 -16.63 -15.41
CA ALA A 319 2.87 -17.23 -14.10
C ALA A 319 1.65 -18.01 -13.60
N ASP A 320 1.88 -18.94 -12.67
CA ASP A 320 0.82 -19.59 -11.90
C ASP A 320 0.52 -18.80 -10.61
N TRP A 321 -0.43 -19.30 -9.82
CA TRP A 321 -0.76 -18.69 -8.53
C TRP A 321 0.37 -18.70 -7.50
N ASP A 322 1.26 -19.69 -7.56
CA ASP A 322 2.34 -19.84 -6.58
C ASP A 322 3.48 -18.85 -6.84
N ASP A 323 3.68 -18.47 -8.10
CA ASP A 323 4.65 -17.46 -8.50
C ASP A 323 4.07 -16.03 -8.53
N PHE A 324 2.74 -15.87 -8.58
CA PHE A 324 2.10 -14.55 -8.51
C PHE A 324 1.72 -14.10 -7.09
N HIS A 325 1.06 -14.96 -6.30
CA HIS A 325 0.39 -14.53 -5.08
C HIS A 325 1.38 -14.39 -3.90
N PRO A 326 1.48 -13.24 -3.21
CA PRO A 326 2.52 -13.02 -2.21
C PRO A 326 2.53 -14.03 -1.06
N VAL A 327 1.36 -14.44 -0.57
CA VAL A 327 1.25 -15.50 0.46
C VAL A 327 1.89 -16.82 0.00
N ARG A 328 1.68 -17.23 -1.24
CA ARG A 328 2.25 -18.47 -1.79
C ARG A 328 3.76 -18.35 -1.97
N ARG A 329 4.20 -17.22 -2.53
CA ARG A 329 5.61 -16.89 -2.68
C ARG A 329 6.32 -16.93 -1.32
N PHE A 330 5.72 -16.31 -0.30
CA PHE A 330 6.22 -16.34 1.08
C PHE A 330 6.30 -17.76 1.64
N GLN A 331 5.24 -18.56 1.52
CA GLN A 331 5.24 -19.95 1.99
C GLN A 331 6.29 -20.81 1.27
N ARG A 332 6.46 -20.63 -0.04
CA ARG A 332 7.50 -21.30 -0.84
C ARG A 332 8.91 -20.89 -0.40
N LEU A 333 9.12 -19.61 -0.10
CA LEU A 333 10.38 -19.10 0.44
C LEU A 333 10.65 -19.70 1.82
N VAL A 334 9.70 -19.65 2.75
CA VAL A 334 9.86 -20.20 4.10
C VAL A 334 10.11 -21.72 4.09
N ALA A 335 9.46 -22.45 3.19
CA ALA A 335 9.62 -23.91 3.08
C ALA A 335 11.05 -24.35 2.73
N VAL A 336 11.84 -23.51 2.04
CA VAL A 336 13.23 -23.83 1.68
C VAL A 336 14.25 -23.37 2.73
N LEU A 337 13.79 -22.80 3.85
CA LEU A 337 14.66 -22.28 4.92
C LEU A 337 15.00 -23.29 6.02
N ASP A 338 14.53 -24.54 5.93
CA ASP A 338 14.86 -25.57 6.93
C ASP A 338 16.38 -25.83 6.99
N GLY A 339 16.96 -25.62 8.18
CA GLY A 339 18.41 -25.70 8.40
C GLY A 339 19.22 -24.66 7.62
N TYR A 340 18.57 -23.62 7.10
CA TYR A 340 19.22 -22.58 6.31
C TYR A 340 20.09 -21.68 7.18
N MET A 341 21.31 -21.44 6.71
CA MET A 341 22.27 -20.53 7.32
C MET A 341 22.53 -19.36 6.36
N PRO A 342 22.17 -18.12 6.75
CA PRO A 342 22.51 -16.93 5.96
C PRO A 342 24.02 -16.81 5.80
N GLY A 343 24.48 -16.33 4.63
CA GLY A 343 25.89 -16.07 4.42
C GLY A 343 26.47 -15.10 5.46
N GLN A 344 27.66 -15.37 5.99
CA GLN A 344 28.37 -14.43 6.87
C GLN A 344 29.07 -13.36 6.03
N ALA A 345 28.65 -12.10 6.14
CA ALA A 345 29.48 -10.95 5.77
C ALA A 345 30.25 -10.49 7.01
N ALA A 346 31.49 -9.99 6.83
CA ALA A 346 32.30 -9.47 7.93
C ALA A 346 31.48 -8.44 8.73
N ALA A 347 31.47 -8.58 10.06
CA ALA A 347 30.78 -7.68 10.98
C ALA A 347 31.39 -6.26 11.03
N ASP A 348 32.35 -5.97 10.14
CA ASP A 348 33.17 -4.77 10.11
C ASP A 348 32.80 -3.89 8.90
N GLY A 349 31.66 -3.20 8.99
CA GLY A 349 31.46 -1.89 8.34
C GLY A 349 31.49 -1.76 6.81
N ALA A 350 31.36 -2.82 6.01
CA ALA A 350 31.24 -2.75 4.54
C ALA A 350 29.92 -3.40 4.03
N PRO A 351 29.39 -3.01 2.86
CA PRO A 351 27.98 -2.65 2.68
C PRO A 351 27.01 -3.84 2.62
N SER A 352 25.81 -3.64 3.17
CA SER A 352 24.70 -4.61 3.17
C SER A 352 24.22 -5.06 1.77
N ALA A 353 24.63 -4.33 0.72
CA ALA A 353 24.17 -4.54 -0.66
C ALA A 353 24.66 -5.86 -1.29
N ASP A 354 25.92 -6.23 -1.10
CA ASP A 354 26.51 -7.43 -1.71
C ASP A 354 25.93 -8.70 -1.08
N TRP A 355 25.77 -8.69 0.25
CA TRP A 355 25.09 -9.77 0.98
C TRP A 355 23.64 -9.91 0.51
N TRP A 356 22.88 -8.82 0.49
CA TRP A 356 21.46 -8.85 0.09
C TRP A 356 21.28 -9.39 -1.33
N THR A 357 22.09 -8.90 -2.28
CA THR A 357 22.03 -9.33 -3.68
C THR A 357 22.39 -10.80 -3.83
N THR A 358 23.43 -11.26 -3.14
CA THR A 358 23.84 -12.67 -3.13
C THR A 358 22.76 -13.56 -2.54
N GLU A 359 22.20 -13.15 -1.41
CA GLU A 359 21.20 -13.93 -0.68
C GLU A 359 19.88 -13.99 -1.43
N ARG A 360 19.47 -12.87 -2.04
CA ARG A 360 18.31 -12.80 -2.93
C ARG A 360 18.45 -13.79 -4.08
N ALA A 361 19.59 -13.78 -4.77
CA ALA A 361 19.87 -14.69 -5.88
C ALA A 361 19.84 -16.16 -5.42
N ARG A 362 20.38 -16.46 -4.23
CA ARG A 362 20.36 -17.80 -3.64
C ARG A 362 18.93 -18.28 -3.34
N LEU A 363 18.10 -17.46 -2.71
CA LEU A 363 16.70 -17.80 -2.42
C LEU A 363 15.87 -17.97 -3.69
N ILE A 364 16.08 -17.12 -4.71
CA ILE A 364 15.45 -17.26 -6.02
C ILE A 364 15.84 -18.59 -6.66
N ALA A 365 17.12 -18.95 -6.66
CA ALA A 365 17.61 -20.20 -7.24
C ALA A 365 17.07 -21.44 -6.49
N MET A 366 17.01 -21.38 -5.16
CA MET A 366 16.50 -22.49 -4.33
C MET A 366 15.00 -22.70 -4.50
N THR A 367 14.23 -21.62 -4.59
CA THR A 367 12.79 -21.71 -4.77
C THR A 367 12.41 -21.99 -6.22
N GLY A 368 13.19 -21.50 -7.20
CA GLY A 368 12.84 -21.50 -8.63
C GLY A 368 11.72 -20.52 -8.96
N MET A 369 11.57 -19.45 -8.18
CA MET A 369 10.54 -18.42 -8.39
C MET A 369 11.06 -17.29 -9.30
N SER A 370 10.15 -16.55 -9.93
CA SER A 370 10.51 -15.33 -10.65
C SER A 370 10.76 -14.17 -9.69
N ASP A 371 11.54 -13.18 -10.12
CA ASP A 371 11.76 -11.95 -9.36
C ASP A 371 11.46 -10.71 -10.20
N GLY A 372 10.41 -9.99 -9.80
CA GLY A 372 9.93 -8.79 -10.45
C GLY A 372 10.48 -7.49 -9.86
N ALA A 373 11.45 -7.50 -8.94
CA ALA A 373 11.86 -6.28 -8.25
C ALA A 373 12.48 -5.19 -9.13
N GLY A 374 12.98 -5.55 -10.32
CA GLY A 374 13.48 -4.61 -11.32
C GLY A 374 12.49 -4.29 -12.44
N SER A 375 11.25 -4.81 -12.41
CA SER A 375 10.26 -4.58 -13.47
C SER A 375 9.79 -3.11 -13.47
N GLY A 376 9.78 -2.53 -14.67
CA GLY A 376 9.35 -1.16 -14.92
C GLY A 376 7.90 -1.04 -15.38
N VAL A 377 7.11 -2.14 -15.37
CA VAL A 377 5.74 -2.20 -15.92
C VAL A 377 4.84 -1.06 -15.42
N PHE A 378 4.99 -0.64 -14.16
CA PHE A 378 4.19 0.42 -13.56
C PHE A 378 4.94 1.75 -13.39
N SER A 379 6.18 1.83 -13.86
CA SER A 379 7.09 2.98 -13.71
C SER A 379 7.09 3.92 -14.95
N GLN A 380 6.30 3.59 -15.99
CA GLN A 380 6.25 4.39 -17.21
C GLN A 380 5.44 5.68 -17.01
N GLY A 381 6.09 6.85 -17.17
CA GLY A 381 5.46 8.17 -17.16
C GLY A 381 6.38 9.29 -17.67
N GLY A 382 5.89 10.15 -18.57
CA GLY A 382 6.60 11.32 -19.13
C GLY A 382 6.17 12.66 -18.50
N THR A 383 6.92 13.73 -18.82
CA THR A 383 6.84 15.05 -18.16
C THR A 383 5.87 16.06 -18.80
N GLU A 384 4.56 15.85 -18.70
CA GLU A 384 3.54 16.87 -19.07
C GLU A 384 2.85 17.55 -17.87
N ALA A 385 2.46 18.81 -17.99
CA ALA A 385 1.76 19.50 -16.90
C ALA A 385 0.29 19.05 -16.85
N PHE A 386 -0.10 18.30 -15.80
CA PHE A 386 -1.49 17.88 -15.58
C PHE A 386 -2.20 18.77 -14.56
N ASN A 387 -3.48 19.05 -14.82
CA ASN A 387 -4.38 19.64 -13.83
C ASN A 387 -4.89 18.54 -12.88
N PRO A 388 -4.52 18.54 -11.58
CA PRO A 388 -4.93 17.49 -10.63
C PRO A 388 -6.44 17.45 -10.38
N LEU A 389 -7.16 18.54 -10.66
CA LEU A 389 -8.63 18.58 -10.59
C LEU A 389 -9.28 18.11 -11.90
N GLY A 390 -8.68 18.42 -13.05
CA GLY A 390 -9.20 17.95 -14.34
C GLY A 390 -9.03 16.43 -14.49
N GLU A 391 -7.83 15.93 -14.19
CA GLU A 391 -7.40 14.56 -14.47
C GLU A 391 -6.70 13.91 -13.25
N PRO A 392 -7.40 13.74 -12.11
CA PRO A 392 -6.80 13.27 -10.86
C PRO A 392 -6.15 11.88 -10.97
N GLY A 393 -6.75 10.96 -11.74
CA GLY A 393 -6.22 9.61 -11.95
C GLY A 393 -4.89 9.60 -12.72
N ARG A 394 -4.79 10.41 -13.78
CA ARG A 394 -3.54 10.56 -14.55
C ARG A 394 -2.43 11.15 -13.68
N PHE A 395 -2.74 12.20 -12.92
CA PHE A 395 -1.79 12.80 -11.99
C PHE A 395 -1.23 11.75 -11.00
N GLN A 396 -2.10 10.95 -10.38
CA GLN A 396 -1.66 9.95 -9.40
C GLN A 396 -0.93 8.76 -10.02
N ARG A 397 -1.37 8.26 -11.17
CA ARG A 397 -0.64 7.23 -11.93
C ARG A 397 0.80 7.67 -12.19
N ARG A 398 0.97 8.92 -12.60
CA ARG A 398 2.29 9.48 -12.85
C ARG A 398 3.09 9.66 -11.57
N PHE A 399 2.49 10.22 -10.51
CA PHE A 399 3.14 10.33 -9.21
C PHE A 399 3.68 8.98 -8.74
N LEU A 400 2.87 7.92 -8.86
CA LEU A 400 3.28 6.54 -8.57
C LEU A 400 4.42 6.05 -9.49
N GLY A 401 4.38 6.36 -10.79
CA GLY A 401 5.42 5.96 -11.74
C GLY A 401 6.76 6.65 -11.49
N GLU A 402 6.76 7.95 -11.24
CA GLU A 402 7.96 8.71 -10.87
C GLU A 402 8.53 8.21 -9.54
N ALA A 403 7.65 7.94 -8.58
CA ALA A 403 8.03 7.41 -7.28
C ALA A 403 8.68 6.01 -7.40
N ALA A 404 8.11 5.15 -8.23
CA ALA A 404 8.63 3.82 -8.52
C ALA A 404 10.00 3.88 -9.20
N ALA A 405 10.14 4.68 -10.27
CA ALA A 405 11.39 4.81 -11.01
C ALA A 405 12.57 5.24 -10.11
N ARG A 406 12.30 6.08 -9.11
CA ARG A 406 13.30 6.51 -8.12
C ARG A 406 13.65 5.40 -7.14
N LEU A 407 12.67 4.66 -6.61
CA LEU A 407 12.96 3.50 -5.77
C LEU A 407 13.71 2.40 -6.52
N ASP A 408 13.40 2.18 -7.80
CA ASP A 408 14.11 1.23 -8.65
C ASP A 408 15.58 1.68 -8.85
N ALA A 409 15.84 2.99 -8.97
CA ALA A 409 17.18 3.54 -8.97
C ALA A 409 17.89 3.34 -7.62
N LEU A 410 17.21 3.63 -6.51
CA LEU A 410 17.75 3.45 -5.16
C LEU A 410 18.07 1.98 -4.87
N ARG A 411 17.18 1.05 -5.23
CA ARG A 411 17.38 -0.39 -5.05
C ARG A 411 18.59 -0.93 -5.82
N ARG A 412 18.99 -0.29 -6.94
CA ARG A 412 20.23 -0.66 -7.65
C ARG A 412 21.49 -0.30 -6.86
N VAL A 413 21.44 0.75 -6.05
CA VAL A 413 22.58 1.23 -5.25
C VAL A 413 22.56 0.64 -3.84
N TYR A 414 21.38 0.59 -3.24
CA TYR A 414 21.10 0.12 -1.88
C TYR A 414 19.88 -0.82 -1.89
N PRO A 415 20.04 -2.09 -2.30
CA PRO A 415 18.94 -3.04 -2.42
C PRO A 415 18.09 -3.18 -1.15
N ALA A 416 18.77 -3.12 0.00
CA ALA A 416 18.14 -3.20 1.31
C ALA A 416 17.39 -1.92 1.69
N ALA A 417 17.77 -0.73 1.20
CA ALA A 417 17.09 0.53 1.52
C ALA A 417 15.70 0.61 0.91
N GLY A 418 15.55 0.15 -0.35
CA GLY A 418 14.25 0.06 -1.02
C GLY A 418 13.33 -1.04 -0.47
N ALA A 419 13.88 -2.01 0.27
CA ALA A 419 13.13 -3.08 0.94
C ALA A 419 12.91 -2.81 2.45
N SER A 420 13.75 -1.96 3.05
CA SER A 420 13.80 -1.71 4.49
C SER A 420 14.42 -0.34 4.81
N PRO A 421 13.71 0.56 5.54
CA PRO A 421 14.27 1.80 6.09
C PRO A 421 15.48 1.59 7.02
N LEU A 422 15.75 0.34 7.42
CA LEU A 422 16.69 0.00 8.48
C LEU A 422 18.15 0.29 8.17
N HIS A 423 18.58 0.06 6.93
CA HIS A 423 19.98 0.25 6.53
C HIS A 423 20.32 1.69 6.17
N ALA A 424 19.30 2.55 6.07
CA ALA A 424 19.48 3.99 6.05
C ALA A 424 19.88 4.55 7.43
N ALA A 425 19.77 3.76 8.50
CA ALA A 425 20.13 4.18 9.87
C ALA A 425 21.54 3.72 10.31
N ASP A 426 22.42 3.36 9.37
CA ASP A 426 23.84 3.06 9.65
C ASP A 426 24.54 4.28 10.31
N PRO A 427 25.64 4.10 11.07
CA PRO A 427 26.30 5.18 11.80
C PRO A 427 27.01 6.19 10.90
N ASP A 428 27.20 5.88 9.62
CA ASP A 428 27.56 6.91 8.64
C ASP A 428 26.31 7.71 8.29
N GLU A 429 26.21 8.88 8.93
CA GLU A 429 25.34 9.99 8.54
C GLU A 429 25.42 10.23 7.02
N VAL A 430 26.57 9.94 6.39
CA VAL A 430 26.81 9.98 4.94
C VAL A 430 25.99 8.95 4.15
N GLY A 431 25.67 7.77 4.68
CA GLY A 431 24.85 6.77 3.97
C GLY A 431 23.35 7.11 4.01
N PHE A 432 22.88 7.65 5.14
CA PHE A 432 21.55 8.23 5.29
C PHE A 432 21.39 9.47 4.41
N MET A 433 22.36 10.39 4.49
CA MET A 433 22.41 11.60 3.68
C MET A 433 22.66 11.26 2.21
N ALA A 434 23.40 10.21 1.82
CA ALA A 434 23.51 9.79 0.43
C ALA A 434 22.23 9.12 -0.10
N MET A 435 21.42 8.49 0.75
CA MET A 435 20.06 8.04 0.39
C MET A 435 19.12 9.22 0.21
N LEU A 436 19.23 10.24 1.07
CA LEU A 436 18.50 11.50 0.95
C LEU A 436 18.97 12.34 -0.26
N ASP A 437 20.28 12.52 -0.47
CA ASP A 437 20.98 13.27 -1.53
C ASP A 437 20.92 12.57 -2.90
N ALA A 438 21.03 11.24 -2.98
CA ALA A 438 20.67 10.50 -4.20
C ALA A 438 19.14 10.55 -4.46
N GLY A 439 18.36 10.81 -3.40
CA GLY A 439 16.95 11.18 -3.43
C GLY A 439 16.68 12.66 -3.75
N GLU A 440 17.69 13.55 -3.65
CA GLU A 440 17.63 15.00 -3.95
C GLU A 440 17.67 15.31 -5.47
N GLY A 441 17.38 14.32 -6.32
CA GLY A 441 16.69 14.65 -7.57
C GLY A 441 15.31 15.21 -7.23
N PRO A 442 14.81 16.28 -7.88
CA PRO A 442 13.67 17.06 -7.39
C PRO A 442 12.42 16.18 -7.22
N GLY A 443 12.05 15.78 -5.99
CA GLY A 443 10.73 15.19 -5.69
C GLY A 443 10.65 13.75 -5.18
N TYR A 444 11.49 13.32 -4.22
CA TYR A 444 11.14 12.15 -3.41
C TYR A 444 11.17 12.51 -1.93
N ASP A 445 9.99 12.72 -1.37
CA ASP A 445 9.83 12.73 0.07
C ASP A 445 9.54 11.33 0.60
N PRO A 446 9.69 11.13 1.93
CA PRO A 446 8.81 10.22 2.65
C PRO A 446 7.32 10.38 2.21
N PRO A 447 6.41 9.44 2.53
CA PRO A 447 4.98 9.56 2.22
C PRO A 447 4.47 10.98 2.45
N LEU A 448 3.52 11.44 1.64
CA LEU A 448 2.87 12.73 1.86
C LEU A 448 2.35 12.74 3.31
N LEU A 449 3.05 13.47 4.19
CA LEU A 449 2.77 13.45 5.62
C LEU A 449 1.54 14.31 5.87
N ILE A 450 0.55 13.76 6.57
CA ILE A 450 -0.54 14.55 7.12
C ILE A 450 -0.03 15.15 8.42
N LYS A 451 0.24 16.46 8.41
CA LYS A 451 0.43 17.26 9.62
C LYS A 451 -0.94 17.84 10.03
N THR A 452 -1.17 17.97 11.32
CA THR A 452 -2.16 18.87 11.92
C THR A 452 -1.39 20.02 12.55
N GLY A 453 -1.73 21.26 12.18
CA GLY A 453 -1.53 22.40 13.08
C GLY A 453 -0.23 23.21 13.00
N GLY A 454 0.52 23.22 11.90
CA GLY A 454 1.64 24.15 11.81
C GLY A 454 2.14 24.36 10.40
N SER A 455 2.50 25.62 10.10
CA SER A 455 3.20 26.07 8.90
C SER A 455 4.58 25.42 8.77
N GLY A 456 4.62 24.10 8.65
CA GLY A 456 5.84 23.34 8.46
C GLY A 456 6.28 23.49 7.02
N GLU A 457 7.52 23.94 6.83
CA GLU A 457 8.17 23.93 5.53
C GLU A 457 8.04 22.53 4.90
N PRO A 458 7.90 22.47 3.57
CA PRO A 458 7.83 21.22 2.85
C PRO A 458 9.04 20.36 3.24
N SER A 459 8.78 19.12 3.67
CA SER A 459 9.73 18.06 3.32
C SER A 459 9.95 18.17 1.81
N SER A 460 11.16 17.89 1.31
CA SER A 460 11.67 17.99 -0.08
C SER A 460 10.72 17.83 -1.32
N ILE A 461 9.42 17.51 -1.21
CA ILE A 461 8.34 17.76 -2.16
C ILE A 461 7.97 19.24 -2.08
N SER A 462 8.17 19.96 -3.19
CA SER A 462 7.67 21.34 -3.30
C SER A 462 6.21 21.43 -2.83
N GLU A 463 5.85 22.45 -2.05
CA GLU A 463 4.46 22.67 -1.57
C GLU A 463 3.43 22.51 -2.69
N ALA A 464 3.80 22.94 -3.90
CA ALA A 464 3.00 22.79 -5.11
C ALA A 464 2.66 21.33 -5.45
N LEU A 465 3.63 20.41 -5.39
CA LEU A 465 3.41 19.00 -5.68
C LEU A 465 2.59 18.31 -4.58
N PHE A 466 2.84 18.65 -3.30
CA PHE A 466 2.03 18.18 -2.17
C PHE A 466 0.56 18.63 -2.30
N ALA A 467 0.33 19.90 -2.59
CA ALA A 467 -1.01 20.45 -2.79
C ALA A 467 -1.73 19.79 -3.97
N ARG A 468 -1.03 19.56 -5.10
CA ARG A 468 -1.60 18.86 -6.27
C ARG A 468 -1.99 17.41 -5.94
N ALA A 469 -1.14 16.68 -5.24
CA ALA A 469 -1.44 15.31 -4.81
C ALA A 469 -2.61 15.26 -3.83
N THR A 470 -2.68 16.22 -2.90
CA THR A 470 -3.79 16.37 -1.96
C THR A 470 -5.10 16.65 -2.67
N LEU A 471 -5.11 17.56 -3.66
CA LEU A 471 -6.28 17.85 -4.50
C LEU A 471 -6.75 16.63 -5.30
N ALA A 472 -5.81 15.88 -5.89
CA ALA A 472 -6.13 14.65 -6.62
C ALA A 472 -6.72 13.58 -5.69
N GLY A 473 -6.11 13.36 -4.52
CA GLY A 473 -6.62 12.47 -3.48
C GLY A 473 -8.01 12.87 -2.98
N ALA A 474 -8.21 14.16 -2.71
CA ALA A 474 -9.49 14.72 -2.28
C ALA A 474 -10.59 14.49 -3.30
N SER A 475 -10.31 14.77 -4.57
CA SER A 475 -11.27 14.58 -5.68
C SER A 475 -11.71 13.12 -5.81
N ARG A 476 -10.78 12.18 -5.66
CA ARG A 476 -11.10 10.75 -5.74
C ARG A 476 -11.85 10.26 -4.52
N ARG A 477 -11.49 10.72 -3.32
CA ARG A 477 -12.21 10.42 -2.08
C ARG A 477 -13.65 10.92 -2.10
N ALA A 478 -13.85 12.15 -2.56
CA ALA A 478 -15.17 12.75 -2.72
C ALA A 478 -16.06 11.86 -3.61
N LEU A 479 -15.55 11.53 -4.80
CA LEU A 479 -16.24 10.71 -5.80
C LEU A 479 -16.55 9.30 -5.29
N HIS A 480 -15.54 8.65 -4.70
CA HIS A 480 -15.70 7.32 -4.15
C HIS A 480 -16.73 7.29 -3.00
N SER A 481 -16.67 8.27 -2.08
CA SER A 481 -17.64 8.40 -0.99
C SER A 481 -19.05 8.66 -1.52
N TRP A 482 -19.19 9.47 -2.57
CA TRP A 482 -20.49 9.76 -3.17
C TRP A 482 -21.15 8.49 -3.74
N ILE A 483 -20.39 7.65 -4.46
CA ILE A 483 -20.89 6.40 -5.07
C ILE A 483 -21.12 5.30 -4.03
N ALA A 484 -20.22 5.17 -3.05
CA ALA A 484 -20.16 4.00 -2.17
C ALA A 484 -20.94 4.16 -0.85
N ARG A 485 -21.29 5.38 -0.43
CA ARG A 485 -21.92 5.59 0.90
C ARG A 485 -23.26 6.29 0.78
N PRO A 486 -24.18 6.12 1.74
CA PRO A 486 -25.21 7.10 2.06
C PRO A 486 -24.67 8.16 3.05
N GLY A 487 -25.29 9.33 3.15
CA GLY A 487 -24.88 10.42 4.05
C GLY A 487 -23.80 11.38 3.52
N PRO A 488 -23.07 12.11 4.39
CA PRO A 488 -22.07 13.09 3.97
C PRO A 488 -20.86 12.48 3.25
N LEU A 489 -20.14 13.30 2.49
CA LEU A 489 -18.85 12.91 1.90
C LEU A 489 -17.82 12.60 3.00
N VAL A 490 -16.89 11.71 2.66
CA VAL A 490 -15.86 11.21 3.60
C VAL A 490 -14.49 11.47 2.99
N PHE A 491 -13.69 12.24 3.74
CA PHE A 491 -12.37 12.71 3.34
C PHE A 491 -11.26 12.20 4.26
N LEU A 492 -11.52 11.09 4.97
CA LEU A 492 -10.51 10.44 5.82
C LEU A 492 -9.28 10.04 4.98
N GLY A 493 -8.09 10.15 5.56
CA GLY A 493 -6.82 9.89 4.86
C GLY A 493 -6.31 11.03 4.00
N LEU A 494 -6.86 12.23 4.20
CA LEU A 494 -6.31 13.49 3.70
C LEU A 494 -5.81 14.33 4.88
N PRO A 495 -4.92 15.29 4.64
CA PRO A 495 -4.50 16.23 5.66
C PRO A 495 -5.69 16.93 6.32
N SER A 496 -5.57 17.17 7.63
CA SER A 496 -6.55 17.92 8.43
C SER A 496 -6.15 19.37 8.66
N ASP A 497 -4.94 19.75 8.24
CA ASP A 497 -4.44 21.12 8.18
C ASP A 497 -5.07 21.94 7.03
N GLU A 498 -4.59 23.17 6.87
CA GLU A 498 -5.11 24.11 5.88
C GLU A 498 -5.03 23.58 4.43
N PRO A 499 -3.91 23.01 3.93
CA PRO A 499 -3.87 22.38 2.61
C PRO A 499 -4.96 21.32 2.40
N GLY A 500 -5.15 20.43 3.38
CA GLY A 500 -6.17 19.38 3.29
C GLY A 500 -7.60 19.92 3.35
N GLN A 501 -7.85 20.95 4.15
CA GLN A 501 -9.14 21.64 4.20
C GLN A 501 -9.41 22.37 2.87
N ARG A 502 -8.44 23.15 2.38
CA ARG A 502 -8.53 23.86 1.08
C ARG A 502 -8.68 22.92 -0.10
N ALA A 503 -8.28 21.65 0.00
CA ALA A 503 -8.48 20.68 -1.07
C ALA A 503 -9.90 20.08 -1.12
N ARG A 504 -10.64 20.12 0.00
CA ARG A 504 -12.01 19.56 0.07
C ARG A 504 -13.02 20.39 -0.71
N ASP A 505 -12.92 21.71 -0.65
CA ASP A 505 -13.89 22.60 -1.32
C ASP A 505 -13.80 22.47 -2.85
N PRO A 506 -12.61 22.54 -3.49
CA PRO A 506 -12.50 22.32 -4.93
C PRO A 506 -12.89 20.90 -5.37
N ALA A 507 -12.60 19.88 -4.55
CA ALA A 507 -13.03 18.51 -4.83
C ALA A 507 -14.56 18.35 -4.81
N THR A 508 -15.21 19.02 -3.85
CA THR A 508 -16.66 19.10 -3.70
C THR A 508 -17.30 19.91 -4.84
N GLN A 509 -16.72 21.06 -5.17
CA GLN A 509 -17.16 21.90 -6.29
C GLN A 509 -17.02 21.16 -7.62
N ARG A 510 -15.92 20.43 -7.83
CA ARG A 510 -15.75 19.57 -9.01
C ARG A 510 -16.86 18.53 -9.14
N LEU A 511 -17.27 17.90 -8.03
CA LEU A 511 -18.39 16.96 -8.07
C LEU A 511 -19.66 17.65 -8.60
N ALA A 512 -19.98 18.82 -8.06
CA ALA A 512 -21.13 19.61 -8.49
C ALA A 512 -21.03 20.11 -9.93
N GLU A 513 -19.89 20.65 -10.35
CA GLU A 513 -19.73 21.28 -11.66
C GLU A 513 -19.50 20.27 -12.78
N ALA A 514 -18.61 19.30 -12.58
CA ALA A 514 -18.24 18.33 -13.62
C ALA A 514 -19.28 17.23 -13.79
N PHE A 515 -20.04 16.90 -12.75
CA PHE A 515 -21.02 15.80 -12.78
C PHE A 515 -22.45 16.24 -12.41
N GLY A 516 -22.68 17.53 -12.13
CA GLY A 516 -23.99 18.03 -11.73
C GLY A 516 -24.52 17.42 -10.42
N VAL A 517 -23.67 16.83 -9.57
CA VAL A 517 -24.14 16.15 -8.36
C VAL A 517 -24.22 17.11 -7.17
N GLU A 518 -25.37 17.13 -6.49
CA GLU A 518 -25.51 17.83 -5.20
C GLU A 518 -24.72 17.07 -4.14
N VAL A 519 -23.99 17.81 -3.29
CA VAL A 519 -23.08 17.29 -2.27
C VAL A 519 -23.67 17.43 -0.87
#